data_AF-A0A498HUC6-F1
#
_entry.id   AF-A0A498HUC6-F1
#
_cell.length_a   1.000
_cell.length_b   1.000
_cell.length_c   1.000
_cell.angle_alpha   90.00
_cell.angle_beta   90.00
_cell.angle_gamma   90.00
#
_symmetry.space_group_name_H-M   'P 1'
#
loop_
_entity.id
_entity.type
_entity.pdbx_description
1 polymer ?
#
loop_
_entity_poly.entity_id
_entity_poly.type
_entity_poly.pdbx_seq_one_letter_code
_entity_poly.pdbx_strand_id
1 'polypeptide(L)'
;MPARPKFEEELIKNVSGEAKKAQRKRLGDIVVCDVARSEVMSWLIVALSVEMLLFSLFLLPISVISQNNGRVAVGSSLTATIGDSSSWLSPSGDFAFGFSPLGNNDLFLLSIWYVKIPDKTVVWYAYDGKNPMVAPRGSVLNLTANSGLVLNNPQGGEIWKS
;
A
#
# COMPACT_ATOMS: atom_id res chain seq x y z
N MET A 1 41.84 20.08 80.97
CA MET A 1 40.98 20.12 79.76
C MET A 1 39.67 20.77 80.16
N PRO A 2 39.25 21.91 79.57
CA PRO A 2 37.97 22.50 79.93
C PRO A 2 36.82 21.65 79.37
N ALA A 3 35.81 21.38 80.20
CA ALA A 3 34.61 20.64 79.83
C ALA A 3 33.77 21.48 78.85
N ARG A 4 33.35 20.86 77.75
CA ARG A 4 32.45 21.47 76.77
C ARG A 4 31.11 21.82 77.46
N PRO A 5 30.56 23.04 77.28
CA PRO A 5 29.31 23.43 77.91
C PRO A 5 28.14 22.63 77.31
N LYS A 6 27.30 22.09 78.19
CA LYS A 6 26.15 21.21 77.88
C LYS A 6 25.18 21.78 76.84
N PHE A 7 25.11 23.12 76.74
CA PHE A 7 24.27 23.87 75.81
C PHE A 7 24.70 23.72 74.34
N GLU A 8 26.00 23.67 74.06
CA GLU A 8 26.55 23.49 72.71
C GLU A 8 26.17 22.12 72.12
N GLU A 9 26.16 21.05 72.95
CA GLU A 9 25.75 19.72 72.48
C GLU A 9 24.27 19.65 72.11
N GLU A 10 23.43 20.38 72.83
CA GLU A 10 21.98 20.39 72.59
C GLU A 10 21.66 21.14 71.30
N LEU A 11 22.35 22.25 71.05
CA LEU A 11 22.29 23.00 69.79
C LEU A 11 22.71 22.13 68.59
N ILE A 12 23.83 21.41 68.70
CA ILE A 12 24.32 20.53 67.63
C ILE A 12 23.33 19.39 67.35
N LYS A 13 22.70 18.82 68.39
CA LYS A 13 21.68 17.78 68.25
C LYS A 13 20.42 18.30 67.54
N ASN A 14 19.96 19.50 67.89
CA ASN A 14 18.80 20.11 67.27
C ASN A 14 19.04 20.45 65.79
N VAL A 15 20.19 21.06 65.47
CA VAL A 15 20.57 21.38 64.09
C VAL A 15 20.71 20.11 63.25
N SER A 16 21.32 19.06 63.80
CA SER A 16 21.44 17.76 63.13
C SER A 16 20.08 17.08 62.91
N GLY A 17 19.17 17.18 63.88
CA GLY A 17 17.80 16.68 63.77
C GLY A 17 17.01 17.38 62.67
N GLU A 18 17.06 18.71 62.63
CA GLU A 18 16.40 19.50 61.58
C GLU A 18 17.00 19.24 60.19
N ALA A 19 18.33 19.14 60.09
CA ALA A 19 18.99 18.77 58.84
C ALA A 19 18.54 17.38 58.36
N LYS A 20 18.47 16.38 59.25
CA LYS A 20 18.01 15.03 58.91
C LYS A 20 16.53 15.01 58.50
N LYS A 21 15.69 15.83 59.13
CA LYS A 21 14.27 15.99 58.79
C LYS A 21 14.11 16.66 57.42
N ALA A 22 14.88 17.70 57.12
CA ALA A 22 14.89 18.37 55.83
C ALA A 22 15.39 17.44 54.71
N GLN A 23 16.44 16.64 54.96
CA GLN A 23 16.93 15.63 54.00
C GLN A 23 15.88 14.56 53.72
N ARG A 24 15.21 14.03 54.74
CA ARG A 24 14.10 13.05 54.58
C ARG A 24 12.94 13.64 53.77
N LYS A 25 12.58 14.90 54.01
CA LYS A 25 11.54 15.59 53.25
C LYS A 25 11.93 15.74 51.77
N ARG A 26 13.13 16.24 51.50
CA ARG A 26 13.65 16.39 50.12
C ARG A 26 13.70 15.06 49.37
N LEU A 27 14.12 13.99 50.03
CA LEU A 27 14.17 12.67 49.41
C LEU A 27 12.77 12.13 49.09
N GLY A 28 11.80 12.35 49.98
CA GLY A 28 10.39 12.00 49.73
C GLY A 28 9.82 12.75 48.54
N ASP A 29 10.07 14.06 48.44
CA ASP A 29 9.59 14.88 47.33
C ASP A 29 10.17 14.43 45.97
N ILE A 30 11.45 14.02 45.93
CA ILE A 30 12.10 13.48 44.72
C ILE A 30 11.46 12.16 44.29
N VAL A 31 11.26 11.23 45.22
CA VAL A 31 10.64 9.93 44.93
C VAL A 31 9.21 10.10 44.40
N VAL A 32 8.44 11.02 44.99
CA VAL A 32 7.08 11.33 44.51
C VAL A 32 7.10 11.91 43.09
N CYS A 33 8.03 12.81 42.77
CA CYS A 33 8.21 13.34 41.43
C CYS A 33 8.61 12.28 40.40
N ASP A 34 9.51 11.35 40.75
CA ASP A 34 9.94 10.28 39.85
C ASP A 34 8.82 9.25 39.59
N VAL A 35 8.05 8.89 40.63
CA VAL A 35 6.86 8.03 40.50
C VAL A 35 5.81 8.70 39.60
N ALA A 36 5.51 9.98 39.85
CA ALA A 36 4.57 10.74 39.02
C ALA A 36 5.04 10.79 37.56
N ARG A 37 6.33 11.05 37.32
CA ARG A 37 6.93 11.06 35.97
C ARG A 37 6.81 9.70 35.27
N SER A 38 7.06 8.60 35.98
CA SER A 38 6.91 7.24 35.43
C SER A 38 5.47 6.94 34.99
N GLU A 39 4.48 7.34 35.80
CA GLU A 39 3.07 7.19 35.48
C GLU A 39 2.71 7.98 34.21
N VAL A 40 3.11 9.26 34.12
CA VAL A 40 2.79 10.09 32.94
C VAL A 40 3.41 9.52 31.66
N MET A 41 4.65 9.03 31.73
CA MET A 41 5.32 8.39 30.59
C MET A 41 4.63 7.10 30.16
N SER A 42 4.12 6.31 31.12
CA SER A 42 3.33 5.11 30.84
C SER A 42 2.05 5.46 30.06
N TRP A 43 1.29 6.46 30.51
CA TRP A 43 0.08 6.92 29.81
C TRP A 43 0.36 7.50 28.43
N LEU A 44 1.49 8.21 28.24
CA LEU A 44 1.91 8.72 26.93
C LEU A 44 2.23 7.59 25.94
N ILE A 45 2.92 6.54 26.40
CA ILE A 45 3.21 5.35 25.58
C ILE A 45 1.92 4.63 25.20
N VAL A 46 1.00 4.46 26.16
CA VAL A 46 -0.32 3.84 25.91
C VAL A 46 -1.11 4.68 24.91
N ALA A 47 -1.17 6.00 25.04
CA ALA A 47 -1.86 6.87 24.09
C ALA A 47 -1.27 6.79 22.66
N LEU A 48 0.06 6.90 22.54
CA LEU A 48 0.75 6.78 21.24
C LEU A 48 0.54 5.40 20.60
N SER A 49 0.57 4.33 21.38
CA SER A 49 0.32 2.97 20.87
C SER A 49 -1.12 2.77 20.39
N VAL A 50 -2.11 3.36 21.09
CA VAL A 50 -3.52 3.35 20.66
C VAL A 50 -3.71 4.15 19.37
N GLU A 51 -3.12 5.33 19.25
CA GLU A 51 -3.17 6.13 18.02
C GLU A 51 -2.56 5.37 16.84
N MET A 52 -1.36 4.81 17.01
CA MET A 52 -0.69 4.01 15.99
C MET A 52 -1.54 2.78 15.58
N LEU A 53 -2.20 2.13 16.54
CA LEU A 53 -3.11 1.03 16.28
C LEU A 53 -4.35 1.48 15.49
N LEU A 54 -4.95 2.62 15.85
CA LEU A 54 -6.10 3.20 15.15
C LEU A 54 -5.74 3.59 13.71
N PHE A 55 -4.58 4.22 13.50
CA PHE A 55 -4.06 4.52 12.17
C PHE A 55 -3.84 3.24 11.35
N SER A 56 -3.26 2.20 11.94
CA SER A 56 -3.09 0.90 11.27
C SER A 56 -4.42 0.28 10.88
N LEU A 57 -5.42 0.28 11.77
CA LEU A 57 -6.76 -0.23 11.52
C LEU A 57 -7.49 0.55 10.41
N PHE A 58 -7.28 1.87 10.31
CA PHE A 58 -7.86 2.71 9.26
C PHE A 58 -7.23 2.46 7.87
N LEU A 59 -5.98 1.99 7.81
CA LEU A 59 -5.29 1.69 6.55
C LEU A 59 -5.58 0.28 6.00
N LEU A 60 -6.00 -0.67 6.84
CA LEU A 60 -6.40 -2.03 6.42
C LEU A 60 -7.40 -2.09 5.24
N PRO A 61 -8.47 -1.28 5.16
CA PRO A 61 -9.42 -1.34 4.05
C PRO A 61 -8.84 -0.94 2.68
N ILE A 62 -7.72 -0.21 2.64
CA ILE A 62 -7.12 0.25 1.37
C ILE A 62 -6.46 -0.92 0.61
N SER A 63 -5.96 -1.93 1.34
CA SER A 63 -5.31 -3.10 0.75
C SER A 63 -6.27 -4.08 0.06
N VAL A 64 -7.58 -3.96 0.30
CA VAL A 64 -8.58 -4.95 -0.15
C VAL A 64 -9.08 -4.68 -1.58
N ILE A 65 -8.84 -3.47 -2.13
CA ILE A 65 -9.40 -3.06 -3.44
C ILE A 65 -8.62 -3.64 -4.64
N SER A 66 -7.51 -4.36 -4.43
CA SER A 66 -6.73 -4.98 -5.51
C SER A 66 -6.97 -6.49 -5.67
N GLN A 67 -8.23 -6.95 -5.56
CA GLN A 67 -8.62 -8.35 -5.75
C GLN A 67 -9.40 -8.61 -7.05
N ASN A 68 -8.97 -8.04 -8.16
CA ASN A 68 -9.15 -8.71 -9.44
C ASN A 68 -7.88 -9.52 -9.68
N ASN A 69 -7.95 -10.86 -9.71
CA ASN A 69 -6.75 -11.69 -9.82
C ASN A 69 -5.99 -11.51 -11.15
N GLY A 70 -6.48 -10.67 -12.07
CA GLY A 70 -5.83 -10.38 -13.36
C GLY A 70 -5.62 -11.63 -14.22
N ARG A 71 -6.27 -12.72 -13.84
CA ARG A 71 -6.11 -14.04 -14.41
C ARG A 71 -7.14 -14.19 -15.52
N VAL A 72 -6.63 -14.31 -16.73
CA VAL A 72 -7.43 -14.70 -17.88
C VAL A 72 -7.40 -16.22 -17.95
N ALA A 73 -8.58 -16.85 -17.90
CA ALA A 73 -8.67 -18.30 -17.97
C ALA A 73 -8.30 -18.79 -19.37
N VAL A 74 -7.62 -19.93 -19.46
CA VAL A 74 -7.44 -20.63 -20.74
C VAL A 74 -8.81 -20.94 -21.33
N GLY A 75 -8.97 -20.75 -22.63
CA GLY A 75 -10.24 -20.81 -23.35
C GLY A 75 -10.97 -19.47 -23.44
N SER A 76 -10.49 -18.42 -22.75
CA SER A 76 -11.01 -17.07 -22.92
C SER A 76 -10.67 -16.53 -24.30
N SER A 77 -11.56 -15.67 -24.81
CA SER A 77 -11.36 -14.99 -26.08
C SER A 77 -11.82 -13.54 -26.05
N LEU A 78 -11.27 -12.76 -26.97
CA LEU A 78 -11.70 -11.40 -27.28
C LEU A 78 -12.06 -11.34 -28.76
N THR A 79 -13.04 -10.52 -29.11
CA THR A 79 -13.44 -10.31 -30.51
C THR A 79 -13.27 -8.85 -30.87
N ALA A 80 -12.70 -8.59 -32.04
CA ALA A 80 -12.55 -7.27 -32.61
C ALA A 80 -13.93 -6.74 -33.06
N THR A 81 -14.57 -5.90 -32.25
CA THR A 81 -15.89 -5.32 -32.53
C THR A 81 -15.91 -3.81 -32.30
N ILE A 82 -16.74 -3.10 -33.06
CA ILE A 82 -17.01 -1.67 -32.85
C ILE A 82 -17.80 -1.52 -31.54
N GLY A 83 -17.52 -0.47 -30.78
CA GLY A 83 -18.17 -0.14 -29.51
C GLY A 83 -17.28 -0.46 -28.32
N ASP A 84 -17.88 -0.85 -27.19
CA ASP A 84 -17.15 -1.34 -26.02
C ASP A 84 -16.56 -2.72 -26.34
N SER A 85 -15.46 -2.72 -27.10
CA SER A 85 -14.64 -3.91 -27.34
C SER A 85 -14.26 -4.50 -25.98
N SER A 86 -14.68 -5.73 -25.71
CA SER A 86 -14.27 -6.42 -24.50
C SER A 86 -12.74 -6.46 -24.43
N SER A 87 -12.20 -6.19 -23.24
CA SER A 87 -10.76 -6.15 -22.99
C SER A 87 -10.44 -6.85 -21.68
N TRP A 88 -9.25 -7.41 -21.58
CA TRP A 88 -8.77 -7.94 -20.31
C TRP A 88 -8.11 -6.82 -19.51
N LEU A 89 -8.76 -6.43 -18.41
CA LEU A 89 -8.28 -5.38 -17.52
C LEU A 89 -7.22 -5.92 -16.56
N SER A 90 -6.20 -5.10 -16.30
CA SER A 90 -5.24 -5.37 -15.23
C SER A 90 -5.94 -5.36 -13.85
N PRO A 91 -5.37 -6.04 -12.85
CA PRO A 91 -5.87 -5.98 -11.47
C PRO A 91 -6.12 -4.56 -10.94
N SER A 92 -5.23 -3.63 -11.29
CA SER A 92 -5.33 -2.23 -10.87
C SER A 92 -6.35 -1.40 -11.66
N GLY A 93 -6.87 -1.93 -12.76
CA GLY A 93 -7.74 -1.22 -13.69
C GLY A 93 -7.05 -0.08 -14.46
N ASP A 94 -5.72 0.03 -14.37
CA ASP A 94 -4.95 1.05 -15.07
C ASP A 94 -4.73 0.71 -16.54
N PHE A 95 -4.57 -0.58 -16.84
CA PHE A 95 -4.23 -1.06 -18.17
C PHE A 95 -5.29 -2.03 -18.68
N ALA A 96 -5.46 -2.05 -19.99
CA ALA A 96 -6.29 -3.02 -20.69
C ALA A 96 -5.48 -3.64 -21.82
N PHE A 97 -5.70 -4.94 -22.06
CA PHE A 97 -5.18 -5.68 -23.20
C PHE A 97 -6.33 -6.14 -24.10
N GLY A 98 -6.17 -5.99 -25.41
CA GLY A 98 -7.16 -6.43 -26.38
C GLY A 98 -7.07 -5.66 -27.70
N PHE A 99 -8.24 -5.41 -28.30
CA PHE A 99 -8.36 -4.74 -29.60
C PHE A 99 -8.62 -3.24 -29.44
N SER A 100 -7.63 -2.42 -29.78
CA SER A 100 -7.77 -0.97 -29.87
C SER A 100 -8.18 -0.55 -31.28
N PRO A 101 -9.30 0.16 -31.49
CA PRO A 101 -9.73 0.58 -32.82
C PRO A 101 -8.74 1.57 -33.45
N LEU A 102 -8.44 1.39 -34.73
CA LEU A 102 -7.55 2.25 -35.52
C LEU A 102 -8.40 3.23 -36.35
N GLY A 103 -8.97 4.23 -35.68
CA GLY A 103 -9.90 5.18 -36.30
C GLY A 103 -11.21 4.53 -36.73
N ASN A 104 -11.77 4.97 -37.87
CA ASN A 104 -13.09 4.54 -38.36
C ASN A 104 -13.03 3.41 -39.42
N ASN A 105 -11.90 2.70 -39.53
CA ASN A 105 -11.62 1.83 -40.69
C ASN A 105 -11.95 0.34 -40.45
N ASP A 106 -12.73 -0.03 -39.44
CA ASP A 106 -13.00 -1.45 -39.08
C ASP A 106 -11.73 -2.30 -38.85
N LEU A 107 -10.63 -1.62 -38.52
CA LEU A 107 -9.33 -2.20 -38.21
C LEU A 107 -9.01 -2.00 -36.74
N PHE A 108 -8.43 -3.03 -36.14
CA PHE A 108 -8.12 -3.07 -34.72
C PHE A 108 -6.67 -3.46 -34.51
N LEU A 109 -5.96 -2.71 -33.68
CA LEU A 109 -4.61 -3.02 -33.24
C LEU A 109 -4.69 -3.92 -32.01
N LEU A 110 -3.97 -5.04 -32.02
CA LEU A 110 -3.80 -5.85 -30.81
C LEU A 110 -2.78 -5.18 -29.89
N SER A 111 -3.21 -4.65 -28.74
CA SER A 111 -2.40 -3.74 -27.94
C SER A 111 -2.70 -3.77 -26.43
N ILE A 112 -1.83 -3.08 -25.68
CA ILE A 112 -2.04 -2.68 -24.29
C ILE A 112 -2.14 -1.15 -24.26
N TRP A 113 -3.15 -0.62 -23.56
CA TRP A 113 -3.34 0.82 -23.39
C TRP A 113 -3.67 1.19 -21.95
N TYR A 114 -3.43 2.45 -21.60
CA TYR A 114 -3.80 3.02 -20.31
C TYR A 114 -5.26 3.50 -20.34
N VAL A 115 -6.10 2.93 -19.47
CA VAL A 115 -7.57 3.10 -19.51
C VAL A 115 -8.03 4.44 -18.96
N LYS A 116 -7.30 5.02 -18.01
CA LYS A 116 -7.71 6.23 -17.28
C LYS A 116 -7.47 7.54 -18.06
N ILE A 117 -6.85 7.47 -19.24
CA ILE A 117 -6.68 8.62 -20.13
C ILE A 117 -7.70 8.48 -21.28
N PRO A 118 -8.50 9.52 -21.59
CA PRO A 118 -9.55 9.46 -22.62
C PRO A 118 -9.04 9.05 -24.00
N ASP A 119 -7.83 9.49 -24.35
CA ASP A 119 -7.17 9.17 -25.63
C ASP A 119 -6.61 7.73 -25.68
N LYS A 120 -6.79 6.94 -24.62
CA LYS A 120 -6.38 5.52 -24.48
C LYS A 120 -4.97 5.27 -25.03
N THR A 121 -3.99 5.94 -24.45
CA THR A 121 -2.60 5.88 -24.88
C THR A 121 -2.10 4.44 -24.96
N VAL A 122 -1.77 4.00 -26.16
CA VAL A 122 -1.16 2.68 -26.42
C VAL A 122 0.27 2.69 -25.88
N VAL A 123 0.56 1.76 -24.96
CA VAL A 123 1.89 1.60 -24.36
C VAL A 123 2.66 0.42 -24.97
N TRP A 124 1.94 -0.51 -25.61
CA TRP A 124 2.52 -1.65 -26.31
C TRP A 124 1.56 -2.17 -27.38
N TYR A 125 2.07 -2.75 -28.46
CA TYR A 125 1.29 -3.44 -29.46
C TYR A 125 2.00 -4.71 -29.96
N ALA A 126 1.22 -5.69 -30.40
CA ALA A 126 1.76 -6.92 -30.96
C ALA A 126 2.40 -6.66 -32.32
N TYR A 127 3.49 -7.37 -32.61
CA TYR A 127 4.31 -7.19 -33.79
C TYR A 127 4.77 -8.55 -34.31
N ASP A 128 4.72 -8.78 -35.62
CA ASP A 128 5.06 -10.07 -36.25
C ASP A 128 6.51 -10.13 -36.79
N GLY A 129 7.31 -9.09 -36.56
CA GLY A 129 8.65 -8.93 -37.12
C GLY A 129 8.70 -7.97 -38.32
N LYS A 130 7.58 -7.72 -38.99
CA LYS A 130 7.48 -6.86 -40.17
C LYS A 130 6.49 -5.71 -40.00
N ASN A 131 5.33 -5.97 -39.39
CA ASN A 131 4.25 -5.00 -39.23
C ASN A 131 3.58 -5.10 -37.85
N PRO A 132 3.00 -4.01 -37.35
CA PRO A 132 2.07 -4.07 -36.23
C PRO A 132 0.92 -5.03 -36.53
N MET A 133 0.46 -5.76 -35.52
CA MET A 133 -0.60 -6.74 -35.69
C MET A 133 -1.97 -6.05 -35.74
N VAL A 134 -2.44 -5.87 -36.96
CA VAL A 134 -3.74 -5.26 -37.25
C VAL A 134 -4.71 -6.33 -37.72
N ALA A 135 -5.87 -6.37 -37.07
CA ALA A 135 -6.91 -7.35 -37.30
C ALA A 135 -8.18 -6.67 -37.84
N PRO A 136 -8.85 -7.22 -38.85
CA PRO A 136 -10.15 -6.73 -39.28
C PRO A 136 -11.23 -7.02 -38.24
N ARG A 137 -12.34 -6.29 -38.29
CA ARG A 137 -13.54 -6.56 -37.49
C ARG A 137 -13.96 -8.03 -37.59
N GLY A 138 -14.33 -8.62 -36.46
CA GLY A 138 -14.73 -10.02 -36.33
C GLY A 138 -13.56 -10.97 -36.06
N SER A 139 -12.32 -10.49 -36.07
CA SER A 139 -11.16 -11.29 -35.67
C SER A 139 -11.25 -11.68 -34.19
N VAL A 140 -10.73 -12.86 -33.86
CA VAL A 140 -10.84 -13.44 -32.51
C VAL A 140 -9.45 -13.75 -31.97
N LEU A 141 -9.13 -13.19 -30.82
CA LEU A 141 -7.94 -13.55 -30.04
C LEU A 141 -8.34 -14.62 -29.02
N ASN A 142 -7.69 -15.78 -29.05
CA ASN A 142 -7.93 -16.88 -28.14
C ASN A 142 -6.71 -17.10 -27.25
N LEU A 143 -6.94 -17.33 -25.95
CA LEU A 143 -5.91 -17.84 -25.04
C LEU A 143 -6.04 -19.36 -24.95
N THR A 144 -5.04 -20.08 -25.43
CA THR A 144 -5.02 -21.54 -25.49
C THR A 144 -3.95 -22.11 -24.55
N ALA A 145 -4.16 -23.32 -24.03
CA ALA A 145 -3.18 -23.99 -23.16
C ALA A 145 -1.87 -24.28 -23.89
N ASN A 146 -1.97 -24.63 -25.18
CA ASN A 146 -0.86 -25.20 -25.95
C ASN A 146 -0.06 -24.14 -26.71
N SER A 147 -0.70 -23.03 -27.09
CA SER A 147 -0.13 -22.05 -28.02
C SER A 147 -0.20 -20.61 -27.50
N GLY A 148 -0.62 -20.41 -26.25
CA GLY A 148 -0.74 -19.08 -25.68
C GLY A 148 -1.77 -18.25 -26.43
N LEU A 149 -1.39 -17.03 -26.82
CA LEU A 149 -2.27 -16.13 -27.56
C LEU A 149 -2.25 -16.46 -29.05
N VAL A 150 -3.43 -16.74 -29.61
CA VAL A 150 -3.61 -17.04 -31.03
C VAL A 150 -4.67 -16.10 -31.59
N LEU A 151 -4.29 -15.31 -32.59
CA LEU A 151 -5.16 -14.36 -33.27
C LEU A 151 -5.61 -14.96 -34.60
N ASN A 152 -6.92 -15.09 -34.77
CA ASN A 152 -7.55 -15.58 -35.98
C ASN A 152 -8.34 -14.47 -36.68
N ASN A 153 -8.30 -14.47 -38.01
CA ASN A 153 -9.16 -13.63 -38.82
C ASN A 153 -10.65 -14.08 -38.70
N PRO A 154 -11.61 -13.31 -39.25
CA PRO A 154 -13.04 -13.63 -39.16
C PRO A 154 -13.42 -14.97 -39.83
N GLN A 155 -12.59 -15.48 -40.73
CA GLN A 155 -12.76 -16.76 -41.41
C GLN A 155 -12.15 -17.93 -40.62
N GLY A 156 -11.53 -17.68 -39.46
CA GLY A 156 -10.92 -18.69 -38.60
C GLY A 156 -9.47 -19.03 -38.95
N GLY A 157 -8.84 -18.34 -39.90
CA GLY A 157 -7.43 -18.50 -40.24
C GLY A 157 -6.52 -17.78 -39.25
N GLU A 158 -5.49 -18.47 -38.75
CA GLU A 158 -4.45 -17.88 -37.89
C GLU A 158 -3.68 -16.80 -38.65
N ILE A 159 -3.59 -15.60 -38.05
CA ILE A 159 -2.82 -14.47 -38.58
C ILE A 159 -1.66 -14.08 -37.66
N TRP A 160 -1.69 -14.46 -36.38
CA TRP A 160 -0.60 -14.24 -35.45
C TRP A 160 -0.68 -15.14 -34.22
N LYS A 161 0.47 -15.38 -33.60
CA LYS A 161 0.59 -16.03 -32.29
C LYS A 161 1.77 -15.44 -31.50
N SER A 162 1.67 -15.50 -30.16
CA SER A 162 2.72 -15.05 -29.23
C SER A 162 3.95 -15.95 -29.20
#